data_AF-A0A9W6LXR5-F1
#
_entry.id   AF-A0A9W6LXR5-F1
#
_cell.length_a   1.000
_cell.length_b   1.000
_cell.length_c   1.000
_cell.angle_alpha   90.00
_cell.angle_beta   90.00
_cell.angle_gamma   90.00
#
_symmetry.space_group_name_H-M   'P 1'
#
loop_
_entity.id
_entity.type
_entity.pdbx_description
1 polymer ?
#
loop_
_entity_poly.entity_id
_entity_poly.type
_entity_poly.pdbx_seq_one_letter_code
_entity_poly.pdbx_strand_id
1 'polypeptide(L)'
;MIALVAAGGLAACTDEPQAAPEEAPHAATFDCDQGEPLANALENGAEWAMCWQVDPDRGLVLTDIRFTPTDAEPVLIAEELSLAQLEVPYDSGENTTYDLTDAGFGGTKMQTLTETECVGERIATDIPDIDDGTYGKTRHREVLCSLIVDGGLGYRSGEFGEVVAARREDWQLSTISKVGWYEYVTQYSFGSDGVIRSDLGATGDISPIDFSDHEHGSAVGEGDHAHATSHSHNAVWRVHWALDDPGALAVEQYDAEDTGEMGPKAPIVEGSLRAIEHPAIAQWEDRRWWRVLAPGVLNADGRPISYEIDLGKSDTFTFTHDHLFHGEEEAYDVAFTNADPCELLAVRNGAGSTCGQSVHDYIEDSADEELRDVVSWVAVGFHHVVRDEDQSPMDMHWQGFALRPRDLTAQRVAVPDGREELNGELEGEFRTWYRLDEED
;
A
#
# COMPACT_ATOMS: atom_id res chain seq x y z
N MET A 1 -70.27 -16.27 -12.37
CA MET A 1 -71.00 -15.11 -12.93
C MET A 1 -70.47 -13.88 -12.22
N ILE A 2 -70.00 -12.79 -12.83
CA ILE A 2 -69.84 -12.35 -14.22
C ILE A 2 -68.60 -11.43 -14.28
N ALA A 3 -67.91 -11.49 -15.42
CA ALA A 3 -66.78 -10.68 -15.87
C ALA A 3 -66.81 -9.18 -15.51
N LEU A 4 -65.63 -8.60 -15.28
CA LEU A 4 -65.35 -7.24 -15.75
C LEU A 4 -64.05 -7.18 -16.56
N VAL A 5 -64.18 -6.49 -17.69
CA VAL A 5 -63.27 -6.31 -18.81
C VAL A 5 -62.22 -5.25 -18.46
N ALA A 6 -60.94 -5.53 -18.73
CA ALA A 6 -59.90 -4.50 -18.84
C ALA A 6 -59.41 -4.44 -20.29
N ALA A 7 -59.58 -3.28 -20.91
CA ALA A 7 -59.20 -2.98 -22.28
C ALA A 7 -57.67 -2.89 -22.42
N GLY A 8 -57.14 -3.54 -23.46
CA GLY A 8 -55.74 -3.43 -23.84
C GLY A 8 -55.43 -2.08 -24.47
N GLY A 9 -54.39 -1.42 -23.96
CA GLY A 9 -53.63 -0.38 -24.66
C GLY A 9 -52.30 -0.98 -25.10
N LEU A 10 -52.13 -1.20 -26.40
CA LEU A 10 -50.84 -1.49 -27.00
C LEU A 10 -50.05 -0.18 -27.08
N ALA A 11 -49.12 0.03 -26.14
CA ALA A 11 -48.07 1.01 -26.31
C ALA A 11 -46.97 0.35 -27.16
N ALA A 12 -46.74 0.88 -28.36
CA ALA A 12 -45.64 0.48 -29.21
C ALA A 12 -44.33 0.98 -28.57
N CYS A 13 -43.47 0.05 -28.17
CA CYS A 13 -42.07 0.35 -27.86
C CYS A 13 -41.38 0.66 -29.20
N THR A 14 -40.99 1.91 -29.40
CA THR A 14 -40.01 2.29 -30.43
C THR A 14 -38.63 2.16 -29.80
N ASP A 15 -37.88 1.13 -30.21
CA ASP A 15 -36.44 1.04 -29.95
C ASP A 15 -35.74 2.18 -30.69
N GLU A 16 -35.35 3.23 -29.98
CA GLU A 16 -34.29 4.12 -30.43
C GLU A 16 -32.94 3.48 -30.03
N PRO A 17 -31.98 3.34 -30.96
CA PRO A 17 -30.67 2.80 -30.63
C PRO A 17 -29.95 3.77 -29.70
N GLN A 18 -29.69 3.30 -28.48
CA GLN A 18 -28.87 3.96 -27.48
C GLN A 18 -27.47 4.15 -28.09
N ALA A 19 -27.01 5.39 -28.17
CA ALA A 19 -25.66 5.71 -28.61
C ALA A 19 -24.65 4.97 -27.73
N ALA A 20 -23.68 4.31 -28.35
CA ALA A 20 -22.58 3.69 -27.64
C ALA A 20 -21.86 4.76 -26.79
N PRO A 21 -21.41 4.43 -25.57
CA PRO A 21 -20.59 5.33 -24.79
C PRO A 21 -19.35 5.72 -25.61
N GLU A 22 -19.09 7.02 -25.64
CA GLU A 22 -17.94 7.63 -26.29
C GLU A 22 -16.67 7.12 -25.58
N GLU A 23 -15.74 6.51 -26.32
CA GLU A 23 -14.43 6.09 -25.81
C GLU A 23 -13.76 7.28 -25.11
N ALA A 24 -13.36 7.08 -23.85
CA ALA A 24 -12.61 8.07 -23.10
C ALA A 24 -11.31 8.44 -23.85
N PRO A 25 -10.98 9.74 -23.97
CA PRO A 25 -9.83 10.17 -24.75
C PRO A 25 -8.53 9.82 -24.00
N HIS A 26 -7.72 8.99 -24.65
CA HIS A 26 -6.26 8.87 -24.49
C HIS A 26 -5.73 8.65 -23.06
N ALA A 27 -5.70 7.39 -22.61
CA ALA A 27 -4.52 6.92 -21.91
C ALA A 27 -3.34 7.15 -22.86
N ALA A 28 -2.30 7.87 -22.41
CA ALA A 28 -1.05 7.95 -23.16
C ALA A 28 -0.63 6.52 -23.53
N THR A 29 -0.10 6.31 -24.74
CA THR A 29 0.50 5.02 -25.10
C THR A 29 1.68 4.80 -24.16
N PHE A 30 1.42 4.01 -23.14
CA PHE A 30 2.33 3.72 -22.04
C PHE A 30 2.95 2.36 -22.34
N ASP A 31 4.26 2.37 -22.61
CA ASP A 31 5.02 1.17 -22.96
C ASP A 31 5.73 0.65 -21.71
N CYS A 32 5.70 -0.67 -21.52
CA CYS A 32 6.37 -1.35 -20.43
C CYS A 32 7.67 -1.98 -20.89
N ASP A 33 8.78 -1.68 -20.21
CA ASP A 33 10.05 -2.38 -20.42
C ASP A 33 9.97 -3.85 -19.96
N GLN A 34 9.24 -4.10 -18.88
CA GLN A 34 8.90 -5.41 -18.35
C GLN A 34 7.42 -5.44 -17.92
N GLY A 35 6.78 -6.59 -18.09
CA GLY A 35 5.37 -6.75 -17.73
C GLY A 35 4.38 -6.21 -18.76
N GLU A 36 3.16 -5.97 -18.30
CA GLU A 36 2.04 -5.50 -19.13
C GLU A 36 1.53 -4.15 -18.60
N PRO A 37 1.06 -3.24 -19.47
CA PRO A 37 0.60 -1.93 -19.04
C PRO A 37 -0.80 -1.97 -18.41
N LEU A 38 -1.00 -1.17 -17.37
CA LEU A 38 -2.27 -0.87 -16.73
C LEU A 38 -2.46 0.65 -16.66
N ALA A 39 -3.68 1.11 -16.86
CA ALA A 39 -4.04 2.51 -16.62
C ALA A 39 -5.51 2.61 -16.21
N ASN A 40 -5.82 3.57 -15.35
CA ASN A 40 -7.19 3.86 -14.95
C ASN A 40 -7.38 5.34 -14.61
N ALA A 41 -8.42 5.94 -15.20
CA ALA A 41 -8.84 7.30 -14.92
C ALA A 41 -9.98 7.29 -13.89
N LEU A 42 -9.88 8.16 -12.89
CA LEU A 42 -10.79 8.27 -11.76
C LEU A 42 -11.80 9.40 -11.99
N GLU A 43 -12.93 9.36 -11.28
CA GLU A 43 -14.05 10.31 -11.44
C GLU A 43 -13.65 11.78 -11.27
N ASN A 44 -12.61 12.08 -10.48
CA ASN A 44 -12.11 13.45 -10.28
C ASN A 44 -11.15 13.92 -11.39
N GLY A 45 -10.95 13.12 -12.44
CA GLY A 45 -10.05 13.41 -13.55
C GLY A 45 -8.59 13.12 -13.28
N ALA A 46 -8.23 12.55 -12.13
CA ALA A 46 -6.90 12.02 -11.90
C ALA A 46 -6.73 10.66 -12.59
N GLU A 47 -5.52 10.28 -12.97
CA GLU A 47 -5.21 9.01 -13.62
C GLU A 47 -4.00 8.34 -12.97
N TRP A 48 -4.04 7.02 -12.91
CA TRP A 48 -2.89 6.20 -12.57
C TRP A 48 -2.51 5.33 -13.76
N ALA A 49 -1.22 5.21 -14.03
CA ALA A 49 -0.67 4.32 -15.05
C ALA A 49 0.58 3.61 -14.51
N MET A 50 0.75 2.33 -14.82
CA MET A 50 1.86 1.52 -14.32
C MET A 50 2.01 0.25 -15.14
N CYS A 51 3.15 -0.41 -14.99
CA CYS A 51 3.36 -1.76 -15.49
C CYS A 51 3.14 -2.76 -14.36
N TRP A 52 2.61 -3.93 -14.69
CA TRP A 52 2.49 -5.03 -13.73
C TRP A 52 3.14 -6.30 -14.27
N GLN A 53 3.67 -7.10 -13.35
CA GLN A 53 4.19 -8.43 -13.64
C GLN A 53 4.04 -9.34 -12.42
N VAL A 54 4.26 -10.63 -12.65
CA VAL A 54 4.34 -11.63 -11.59
C VAL A 54 5.77 -12.13 -11.46
N ASP A 55 6.39 -11.79 -10.33
CA ASP A 55 7.68 -12.33 -9.92
C ASP A 55 7.47 -13.65 -9.16
N PRO A 56 8.22 -14.74 -9.43
CA PRO A 56 8.02 -16.03 -8.79
C PRO A 56 8.07 -15.99 -7.25
N ASP A 57 8.95 -15.16 -6.68
CA ASP A 57 9.11 -15.05 -5.24
C ASP A 57 8.20 -13.94 -4.70
N ARG A 58 8.28 -12.73 -5.26
CA ARG A 58 7.60 -11.53 -4.73
C ARG A 58 6.11 -11.44 -5.05
N GLY A 59 5.62 -12.23 -6.02
CA GLY A 59 4.22 -12.16 -6.46
C GLY A 59 3.96 -10.92 -7.31
N LEU A 60 2.96 -10.12 -6.94
CA LEU A 60 2.60 -8.89 -7.67
C LEU A 60 3.70 -7.83 -7.52
N VAL A 61 4.32 -7.49 -8.64
CA VAL A 61 5.30 -6.39 -8.75
C VAL A 61 4.72 -5.33 -9.68
N LEU A 62 4.65 -4.09 -9.19
CA LEU A 62 4.27 -2.93 -9.98
C LEU A 62 5.52 -2.11 -10.28
N THR A 63 5.68 -1.68 -11.53
CA THR A 63 6.78 -0.80 -11.93
C THR A 63 6.26 0.42 -12.66
N ASP A 64 7.10 1.44 -12.82
CA ASP A 64 6.77 2.59 -13.66
C ASP A 64 5.50 3.33 -13.20
N ILE A 65 5.31 3.44 -11.87
CA ILE A 65 4.08 3.89 -11.23
C ILE A 65 3.93 5.40 -11.38
N ARG A 66 3.02 5.84 -12.24
CA ARG A 66 2.75 7.24 -12.56
C ARG A 66 1.40 7.68 -12.03
N PHE A 67 1.37 8.89 -11.49
CA PHE A 67 0.15 9.59 -11.12
C PHE A 67 0.01 10.86 -11.94
N THR A 68 -1.14 11.05 -12.57
CA THR A 68 -1.51 12.28 -13.26
C THR A 68 -2.57 12.98 -12.42
N PRO A 69 -2.23 14.05 -11.68
CA PRO A 69 -3.23 14.86 -11.02
C PRO A 69 -4.19 15.49 -12.04
N THR A 70 -5.41 15.81 -11.60
CA THR A 70 -6.40 16.51 -12.44
C THR A 70 -5.80 17.75 -13.10
N ASP A 71 -5.94 17.83 -14.43
CA ASP A 71 -5.44 18.94 -15.27
C ASP A 71 -3.93 19.23 -15.14
N ALA A 72 -3.13 18.21 -14.78
CA ALA A 72 -1.67 18.31 -14.66
C ALA A 72 -0.95 17.27 -15.54
N GLU A 73 0.38 17.41 -15.64
CA GLU A 73 1.22 16.41 -16.30
C GLU A 73 1.42 15.17 -15.40
N PRO A 74 1.65 13.98 -15.98
CA PRO A 74 1.97 12.78 -15.22
C PRO A 74 3.28 12.94 -14.45
N VAL A 75 3.32 12.40 -13.23
CA VAL A 75 4.49 12.33 -12.37
C VAL A 75 4.85 10.87 -12.12
N LEU A 76 6.08 10.46 -12.42
CA LEU A 76 6.60 9.14 -12.02
C LEU A 76 6.85 9.14 -10.52
N ILE A 77 6.06 8.38 -9.78
CA ILE A 77 6.11 8.31 -8.32
C ILE A 77 7.18 7.32 -7.87
N ALA A 78 7.14 6.10 -8.40
CA ALA A 78 8.03 5.02 -8.02
C ALA A 78 8.40 4.16 -9.24
N GLU A 79 9.67 3.74 -9.30
CA GLU A 79 10.17 2.77 -10.27
C GLU A 79 9.63 1.37 -9.98
N GLU A 80 9.50 1.00 -8.70
CA GLU A 80 8.97 -0.30 -8.27
C GLU A 80 8.23 -0.21 -6.93
N LEU A 81 7.13 -0.95 -6.81
CA LEU A 81 6.48 -1.31 -5.55
C LEU A 81 6.25 -2.82 -5.50
N SER A 82 6.80 -3.49 -4.48
CA SER A 82 6.65 -4.94 -4.31
C SER A 82 6.73 -5.38 -2.84
N LEU A 83 6.22 -6.60 -2.56
CA LEU A 83 6.47 -7.27 -1.29
C LEU A 83 7.89 -7.87 -1.33
N ALA A 84 8.66 -7.71 -0.26
CA ALA A 84 10.06 -8.08 -0.18
C ALA A 84 10.34 -9.25 0.79
N GLN A 85 9.46 -9.49 1.76
CA GLN A 85 9.46 -10.71 2.59
C GLN A 85 8.13 -10.86 3.34
N LEU A 86 7.81 -12.10 3.73
CA LEU A 86 6.90 -12.42 4.82
C LEU A 86 7.54 -13.49 5.71
N GLU A 87 7.84 -13.17 6.97
CA GLU A 87 8.24 -14.15 7.99
C GLU A 87 7.08 -14.45 8.93
N VAL A 88 6.88 -15.73 9.26
CA VAL A 88 5.85 -16.19 10.20
C VAL A 88 6.49 -16.98 11.35
N PRO A 89 7.01 -16.29 12.39
CA PRO A 89 7.54 -16.95 13.57
C PRO A 89 6.42 -17.32 14.55
N TYR A 90 6.46 -18.54 15.08
CA TYR A 90 5.54 -19.01 16.12
C TYR A 90 6.10 -18.75 17.52
N ASP A 91 5.24 -18.31 18.45
CA ASP A 91 5.61 -17.88 19.80
C ASP A 91 6.18 -19.02 20.66
N SER A 92 5.94 -20.28 20.29
CA SER A 92 6.56 -21.44 20.94
C SER A 92 8.07 -21.55 20.67
N GLY A 93 8.58 -20.84 19.66
CA GLY A 93 9.98 -20.90 19.21
C GLY A 93 10.34 -22.16 18.41
N GLU A 94 9.38 -23.04 18.15
CA GLU A 94 9.63 -24.33 17.48
C GLU A 94 9.55 -24.24 15.94
N ASN A 95 8.92 -23.19 15.41
CA ASN A 95 8.69 -23.03 13.97
C ASN A 95 8.80 -21.56 13.52
N THR A 96 9.40 -21.34 12.36
CA THR A 96 9.43 -20.07 11.65
C THR A 96 9.49 -20.35 10.16
N THR A 97 8.73 -19.61 9.37
CA THR A 97 8.74 -19.72 7.90
C THR A 97 9.07 -18.39 7.26
N TYR A 98 9.76 -18.41 6.12
CA TYR A 98 9.96 -17.24 5.26
C TYR A 98 9.16 -17.44 4.00
N ASP A 99 7.84 -17.26 4.08
CA ASP A 99 6.87 -17.70 3.08
C ASP A 99 7.21 -17.17 1.68
N LEU A 100 7.70 -15.94 1.58
CA LEU A 100 8.06 -15.33 0.29
C LEU A 100 9.30 -16.01 -0.32
N THR A 101 10.37 -16.22 0.45
CA THR A 101 11.63 -16.81 -0.08
C THR A 101 11.71 -18.34 -0.07
N ASP A 102 10.88 -19.01 0.75
CA ASP A 102 10.84 -20.48 0.83
C ASP A 102 9.78 -21.08 -0.10
N ALA A 103 8.66 -20.37 -0.31
CA ALA A 103 7.55 -20.87 -1.12
C ALA A 103 7.27 -20.03 -2.38
N GLY A 104 7.44 -18.72 -2.29
CA GLY A 104 7.07 -17.75 -3.33
C GLY A 104 5.61 -17.34 -3.27
N PHE A 105 5.32 -16.10 -3.62
CA PHE A 105 3.95 -15.60 -3.77
C PHE A 105 3.52 -15.64 -5.25
N GLY A 106 4.47 -15.67 -6.17
CA GLY A 106 4.22 -15.85 -7.58
C GLY A 106 4.20 -17.30 -8.04
N GLY A 107 4.37 -17.46 -9.34
CA GLY A 107 4.51 -18.76 -9.98
C GLY A 107 3.40 -19.73 -9.56
N THR A 108 3.79 -20.90 -9.05
CA THR A 108 2.84 -21.98 -8.73
C THR A 108 1.96 -21.73 -7.52
N LYS A 109 2.25 -20.70 -6.71
CA LYS A 109 1.47 -20.36 -5.52
C LYS A 109 0.34 -19.39 -5.83
N MET A 110 0.46 -18.65 -6.93
CA MET A 110 -0.55 -17.73 -7.44
C MET A 110 -1.84 -18.47 -7.84
N GLN A 111 -2.98 -18.00 -7.33
CA GLN A 111 -4.31 -18.58 -7.56
C GLN A 111 -5.01 -17.94 -8.77
N THR A 112 -5.87 -18.71 -9.43
CA THR A 112 -6.75 -18.16 -10.48
C THR A 112 -7.94 -17.52 -9.80
N LEU A 113 -8.22 -16.26 -10.10
CA LEU A 113 -9.35 -15.54 -9.53
C LEU A 113 -10.65 -15.92 -10.23
N THR A 114 -11.75 -15.92 -9.47
CA THR A 114 -13.10 -16.03 -10.02
C THR A 114 -13.88 -14.73 -9.75
N GLU A 115 -15.15 -14.71 -10.15
CA GLU A 115 -16.06 -13.59 -9.87
C GLU A 115 -16.31 -13.37 -8.37
N THR A 116 -16.03 -14.37 -7.53
CA THR A 116 -16.19 -14.24 -6.07
C THR A 116 -15.04 -13.42 -5.47
N GLU A 117 -13.81 -13.72 -5.87
CA GLU A 117 -12.62 -13.01 -5.39
C GLU A 117 -12.44 -11.66 -6.08
N CYS A 118 -12.85 -11.53 -7.34
CA CYS A 118 -12.73 -10.29 -8.09
C CYS A 118 -14.03 -9.93 -8.83
N VAL A 119 -14.72 -8.91 -8.33
CA VAL A 119 -15.91 -8.32 -8.97
C VAL A 119 -15.57 -7.31 -10.06
N GLY A 120 -14.29 -6.95 -10.19
CA GLY A 120 -13.76 -6.05 -11.21
C GLY A 120 -13.29 -6.78 -12.47
N GLU A 121 -12.37 -6.14 -13.19
CA GLU A 121 -11.67 -6.76 -14.30
C GLU A 121 -10.67 -7.80 -13.77
N ARG A 122 -10.69 -8.99 -14.38
CA ARG A 122 -9.70 -10.04 -14.11
C ARG A 122 -8.72 -10.09 -15.27
N ILE A 123 -7.46 -9.79 -14.97
CA ILE A 123 -6.39 -9.71 -15.96
C ILE A 123 -5.59 -11.02 -15.89
N ALA A 124 -5.36 -11.59 -17.06
CA ALA A 124 -4.71 -12.87 -17.21
C ALA A 124 -3.25 -12.73 -17.64
N THR A 125 -2.37 -13.56 -17.08
CA THR A 125 -1.00 -13.70 -17.54
C THR A 125 -0.56 -15.16 -17.45
N ASP A 126 0.62 -15.46 -18.00
CA ASP A 126 1.15 -16.81 -18.06
C ASP A 126 1.74 -17.26 -16.71
N ILE A 127 1.08 -18.21 -16.06
CA ILE A 127 1.42 -18.72 -14.73
C ILE A 127 1.62 -20.24 -14.76
N PRO A 128 2.70 -20.80 -14.16
CA PRO A 128 2.90 -22.23 -14.05
C PRO A 128 1.89 -22.87 -13.08
N ASP A 129 1.34 -24.03 -13.44
CA ASP A 129 0.51 -24.80 -12.51
C ASP A 129 1.32 -25.76 -11.64
N ILE A 130 0.70 -26.17 -10.54
CA ILE A 130 0.90 -27.51 -9.96
C ILE A 130 -0.33 -28.34 -10.37
N ASP A 131 -0.21 -29.18 -11.38
CA ASP A 131 -1.20 -30.24 -11.62
C ASP A 131 -0.70 -31.50 -10.94
N ASP A 132 -1.58 -32.21 -10.22
CA ASP A 132 -1.40 -33.57 -9.68
C ASP A 132 -0.04 -34.03 -9.09
N GLY A 133 0.81 -33.10 -8.62
CA GLY A 133 2.15 -33.42 -8.11
C GLY A 133 3.23 -33.52 -9.18
N THR A 134 2.97 -33.00 -10.39
CA THR A 134 3.98 -32.69 -11.41
C THR A 134 4.08 -31.18 -11.63
N TYR A 135 5.28 -30.68 -11.95
CA TYR A 135 5.44 -29.30 -12.42
C TYR A 135 4.59 -29.14 -13.68
N GLY A 136 3.51 -28.39 -13.57
CA GLY A 136 2.48 -28.27 -14.59
C GLY A 136 2.92 -27.42 -15.77
N LYS A 137 2.09 -27.40 -16.81
CA LYS A 137 2.27 -26.50 -17.95
C LYS A 137 2.04 -25.06 -17.50
N THR A 138 2.74 -24.10 -18.10
CA THR A 138 2.36 -22.69 -18.02
C THR A 138 1.00 -22.50 -18.69
N ARG A 139 0.05 -21.87 -17.99
CA ARG A 139 -1.28 -21.53 -18.50
C ARG A 139 -1.50 -20.03 -18.38
N HIS A 140 -2.22 -19.48 -19.34
CA HIS A 140 -2.74 -18.12 -19.27
C HIS A 140 -3.94 -18.09 -18.33
N ARG A 141 -3.79 -17.48 -17.16
CA ARG A 141 -4.74 -17.53 -16.04
C ARG A 141 -5.07 -16.13 -15.55
N GLU A 142 -6.35 -15.86 -15.32
CA GLU A 142 -6.86 -14.67 -14.64
C GLU A 142 -6.34 -14.65 -13.19
N VAL A 143 -5.33 -13.82 -12.89
CA VAL A 143 -4.64 -13.81 -11.58
C VAL A 143 -4.57 -12.45 -10.91
N LEU A 144 -4.74 -11.36 -11.69
CA LEU A 144 -4.80 -10.01 -11.16
C LEU A 144 -6.24 -9.51 -11.18
N CYS A 145 -6.73 -9.01 -10.05
CA CYS A 145 -7.95 -8.24 -9.98
C CYS A 145 -7.64 -6.76 -10.15
N SER A 146 -8.40 -6.07 -11.00
CA SER A 146 -8.40 -4.63 -11.18
C SER A 146 -9.80 -4.09 -10.93
N LEU A 147 -9.97 -3.31 -9.87
CA LEU A 147 -11.29 -2.87 -9.39
C LEU A 147 -11.26 -1.41 -8.95
N ILE A 148 -12.25 -0.63 -9.38
CA ILE A 148 -12.52 0.69 -8.80
C ILE A 148 -13.48 0.51 -7.63
N VAL A 149 -13.06 0.97 -6.46
CA VAL A 149 -13.88 0.95 -5.25
C VAL A 149 -14.19 2.37 -4.80
N ASP A 150 -15.38 2.52 -4.23
CA ASP A 150 -15.76 3.74 -3.55
C ASP A 150 -14.94 3.88 -2.25
N GLY A 151 -14.07 4.89 -2.19
CA GLY A 151 -13.19 5.17 -1.06
C GLY A 151 -13.86 5.97 0.06
N GLY A 152 -15.18 6.19 -0.01
CA GLY A 152 -15.95 6.96 0.96
C GLY A 152 -15.97 8.46 0.69
N LEU A 153 -16.23 9.25 1.73
CA LEU A 153 -16.24 10.71 1.63
C LEU A 153 -14.80 11.23 1.45
N GLY A 154 -14.51 11.84 0.31
CA GLY A 154 -13.20 12.44 0.06
C GLY A 154 -13.04 13.78 0.76
N TYR A 155 -14.09 14.61 0.75
CA TYR A 155 -14.08 15.89 1.45
C TYR A 155 -15.48 16.45 1.67
N ARG A 156 -15.58 17.38 2.63
CA ARG A 156 -16.75 18.22 2.86
C ARG A 156 -16.35 19.53 3.55
N SER A 157 -16.81 20.67 3.05
CA SER A 157 -16.66 21.98 3.69
C SER A 157 -17.93 22.80 3.56
N GLY A 158 -18.42 23.36 4.68
CA GLY A 158 -19.57 24.29 4.72
C GLY A 158 -19.17 25.74 5.00
N GLU A 159 -17.87 26.05 4.91
CA GLU A 159 -17.27 27.29 5.43
C GLU A 159 -17.85 28.58 4.81
N PHE A 160 -18.27 28.55 3.54
CA PHE A 160 -18.73 29.73 2.80
C PHE A 160 -20.23 29.70 2.50
N GLY A 161 -21.03 29.13 3.41
CA GLY A 161 -22.49 29.09 3.33
C GLY A 161 -23.05 28.02 2.40
N GLU A 162 -22.33 27.63 1.35
CA GLU A 162 -22.62 26.46 0.53
C GLU A 162 -21.74 25.26 0.92
N VAL A 163 -22.37 24.09 1.09
CA VAL A 163 -21.65 22.85 1.37
C VAL A 163 -21.11 22.30 0.06
N VAL A 164 -19.79 22.20 -0.03
CA VAL A 164 -19.10 21.49 -1.10
C VAL A 164 -18.65 20.14 -0.53
N ALA A 165 -18.99 19.05 -1.20
CA ALA A 165 -18.60 17.70 -0.81
C ALA A 165 -18.50 16.78 -2.02
N ALA A 166 -17.55 15.85 -2.00
CA ALA A 166 -17.48 14.77 -2.96
C ALA A 166 -16.93 13.50 -2.33
N ARG A 167 -17.19 12.38 -3.01
CA ARG A 167 -16.62 11.07 -2.67
C ARG A 167 -15.27 10.92 -3.36
N ARG A 168 -14.49 9.94 -2.91
CA ARG A 168 -13.21 9.58 -3.54
C ARG A 168 -13.30 8.15 -4.07
N GLU A 169 -12.49 7.85 -5.06
CA GLU A 169 -12.34 6.50 -5.62
C GLU A 169 -10.92 6.00 -5.33
N ASP A 170 -10.80 4.70 -5.16
CA ASP A 170 -9.52 4.00 -5.13
C ASP A 170 -9.50 2.96 -6.25
N TRP A 171 -8.46 2.95 -7.06
CA TRP A 171 -8.18 1.86 -8.00
C TRP A 171 -7.35 0.79 -7.30
N GLN A 172 -7.96 -0.37 -7.09
CA GLN A 172 -7.41 -1.48 -6.33
C GLN A 172 -6.90 -2.58 -7.29
N LEU A 173 -5.65 -2.97 -7.09
CA LEU A 173 -4.98 -4.08 -7.75
C LEU A 173 -4.70 -5.17 -6.71
N SER A 174 -5.12 -6.41 -6.97
CA SER A 174 -4.85 -7.50 -6.02
C SER A 174 -4.63 -8.88 -6.65
N THR A 175 -3.83 -9.69 -5.97
CA THR A 175 -3.55 -11.09 -6.32
C THR A 175 -3.70 -11.99 -5.09
N ILE A 176 -3.96 -13.29 -5.30
CA ILE A 176 -4.08 -14.27 -4.21
C ILE A 176 -3.01 -15.36 -4.34
N SER A 177 -2.30 -15.63 -3.25
CA SER A 177 -1.24 -16.65 -3.17
C SER A 177 -1.54 -17.65 -2.06
N LYS A 178 -1.49 -18.96 -2.36
CA LYS A 178 -1.69 -20.02 -1.37
C LYS A 178 -0.35 -20.58 -0.90
N VAL A 179 -0.05 -20.43 0.38
CA VAL A 179 1.19 -20.91 1.00
C VAL A 179 0.87 -21.75 2.23
N GLY A 180 1.10 -23.06 2.11
CA GLY A 180 0.74 -24.01 3.17
C GLY A 180 -0.76 -23.99 3.44
N TRP A 181 -1.12 -23.61 4.67
CA TRP A 181 -2.51 -23.54 5.14
C TRP A 181 -3.13 -22.15 4.97
N TYR A 182 -2.28 -21.12 4.89
CA TYR A 182 -2.71 -19.75 4.70
C TYR A 182 -2.89 -19.40 3.22
N GLU A 183 -3.71 -18.38 3.00
CA GLU A 183 -3.87 -17.69 1.72
C GLU A 183 -3.70 -16.20 1.94
N TYR A 184 -2.90 -15.59 1.07
CA TYR A 184 -2.50 -14.20 1.19
C TYR A 184 -3.01 -13.37 0.02
N VAL A 185 -3.56 -12.21 0.32
CA VAL A 185 -4.03 -11.23 -0.66
C VAL A 185 -3.05 -10.06 -0.68
N THR A 186 -2.17 -10.00 -1.68
CA THR A 186 -1.35 -8.81 -1.92
C THR A 186 -2.21 -7.78 -2.62
N GLN A 187 -2.34 -6.59 -2.05
CA GLN A 187 -3.22 -5.55 -2.55
C GLN A 187 -2.56 -4.16 -2.54
N TYR A 188 -2.63 -3.47 -3.66
CA TYR A 188 -2.23 -2.07 -3.79
C TYR A 188 -3.44 -1.23 -4.21
N SER A 189 -3.74 -0.16 -3.47
CA SER A 189 -4.86 0.74 -3.77
C SER A 189 -4.36 2.15 -4.07
N PHE A 190 -4.77 2.69 -5.22
CA PHE A 190 -4.33 3.95 -5.78
C PHE A 190 -5.48 4.96 -5.75
N GLY A 191 -5.40 5.92 -4.84
CA GLY A 191 -6.47 6.87 -4.55
C GLY A 191 -6.52 8.03 -5.53
N SER A 192 -7.72 8.58 -5.73
CA SER A 192 -7.94 9.79 -6.53
C SER A 192 -7.32 11.06 -5.93
N ASP A 193 -6.89 10.98 -4.68
CA ASP A 193 -6.14 12.01 -3.94
C ASP A 193 -4.62 11.84 -4.02
N GLY A 194 -4.12 10.85 -4.76
CA GLY A 194 -2.69 10.55 -4.91
C GLY A 194 -2.13 9.61 -3.83
N VAL A 195 -2.94 9.17 -2.87
CA VAL A 195 -2.51 8.22 -1.82
C VAL A 195 -2.35 6.82 -2.41
N ILE A 196 -1.26 6.13 -2.05
CA ILE A 196 -1.05 4.71 -2.34
C ILE A 196 -1.18 3.94 -1.02
N ARG A 197 -2.00 2.89 -0.99
CA ARG A 197 -2.08 1.96 0.15
C ARG A 197 -1.53 0.61 -0.26
N SER A 198 -0.68 0.05 0.59
CA SER A 198 -0.09 -1.27 0.42
C SER A 198 -0.57 -2.15 1.56
N ASP A 199 -1.34 -3.17 1.21
CA ASP A 199 -1.99 -4.06 2.17
C ASP A 199 -1.67 -5.52 1.85
N LEU A 200 -1.51 -6.31 2.91
CA LEU A 200 -1.41 -7.76 2.86
C LEU A 200 -2.54 -8.34 3.70
N GLY A 201 -3.44 -9.06 3.03
CA GLY A 201 -4.52 -9.82 3.65
C GLY A 201 -4.07 -11.24 3.97
N ALA A 202 -4.43 -11.78 5.13
CA ALA A 202 -4.22 -13.18 5.51
C ALA A 202 -5.56 -13.85 5.85
N THR A 203 -5.82 -15.00 5.24
CA THR A 203 -6.98 -15.89 5.45
C THR A 203 -6.54 -17.35 5.26
N GLY A 204 -7.46 -18.28 5.02
CA GLY A 204 -7.19 -19.71 4.88
C GLY A 204 -7.46 -20.44 6.20
N ASP A 205 -6.64 -21.43 6.50
CA ASP A 205 -6.79 -22.23 7.72
C ASP A 205 -5.60 -21.99 8.66
N ILE A 206 -5.88 -21.88 9.97
CA ILE A 206 -4.83 -21.94 10.99
C ILE A 206 -4.07 -23.27 10.88
N SER A 207 -2.79 -23.26 11.21
CA SER A 207 -1.96 -24.46 11.08
C SER A 207 -2.53 -25.64 11.90
N PRO A 208 -2.80 -26.80 11.28
CA PRO A 208 -3.33 -27.98 11.97
C PRO A 208 -2.25 -28.75 12.76
N ILE A 209 -1.00 -28.29 12.75
CA ILE A 209 0.13 -28.96 13.39
C ILE A 209 0.83 -28.12 14.47
N ASP A 210 0.60 -26.81 14.50
CA ASP A 210 1.25 -25.89 15.44
C ASP A 210 0.35 -25.62 16.65
N PHE A 211 0.35 -26.55 17.61
CA PHE A 211 -0.33 -26.42 18.90
C PHE A 211 0.67 -26.35 20.05
N SER A 212 0.44 -25.45 21.02
CA SER A 212 1.35 -25.16 22.12
C SER A 212 0.65 -25.23 23.48
N ASP A 213 1.21 -24.57 24.50
CA ASP A 213 0.59 -24.43 25.82
C ASP A 213 -0.22 -23.12 25.93
N HIS A 214 -0.89 -22.92 27.06
CA HIS A 214 -1.69 -21.71 27.33
C HIS A 214 -0.89 -20.40 27.44
N GLU A 215 0.46 -20.45 27.51
CA GLU A 215 1.31 -19.25 27.55
C GLU A 215 1.64 -18.78 26.14
N HIS A 216 1.72 -19.70 25.17
CA HIS A 216 2.12 -19.44 23.78
C HIS A 216 0.99 -19.70 22.76
N GLY A 217 -0.24 -19.95 23.21
CA GLY A 217 -1.34 -20.34 22.36
C GLY A 217 -2.71 -20.17 23.02
N SER A 218 -3.73 -20.13 22.19
CA SER A 218 -5.12 -19.93 22.60
C SER A 218 -5.95 -21.16 22.34
N ALA A 219 -6.79 -21.54 23.31
CA ALA A 219 -7.72 -22.65 23.15
C ALA A 219 -8.70 -22.37 21.99
N VAL A 220 -8.80 -23.33 21.07
CA VAL A 220 -9.75 -23.33 19.95
C VAL A 220 -10.51 -24.66 19.89
N GLY A 221 -11.72 -24.63 19.35
CA GLY A 221 -12.58 -25.81 19.23
C GLY A 221 -13.24 -26.23 20.55
N GLU A 222 -13.71 -27.48 20.62
CA GLU A 222 -14.48 -27.94 21.78
C GLU A 222 -13.61 -28.18 23.02
N GLY A 223 -13.67 -27.25 23.98
CA GLY A 223 -13.01 -27.40 25.27
C GLY A 223 -11.52 -27.06 25.23
N ASP A 224 -10.81 -27.34 26.32
CA ASP A 224 -9.51 -26.73 26.62
C ASP A 224 -8.33 -27.68 26.34
N HIS A 225 -8.22 -28.18 25.11
CA HIS A 225 -7.21 -29.19 24.75
C HIS A 225 -6.44 -28.91 23.47
N ALA A 226 -6.86 -27.93 22.68
CA ALA A 226 -6.24 -27.56 21.43
C ALA A 226 -5.88 -26.08 21.49
N HIS A 227 -4.67 -25.77 21.96
CA HIS A 227 -4.16 -24.40 22.02
C HIS A 227 -3.41 -24.09 20.73
N ALA A 228 -4.08 -23.44 19.77
CA ALA A 228 -3.42 -23.02 18.53
C ALA A 228 -2.35 -21.99 18.87
N THR A 229 -1.14 -22.21 18.35
CA THR A 229 0.03 -21.41 18.72
C THR A 229 -0.10 -19.99 18.17
N SER A 230 0.08 -18.99 19.02
CA SER A 230 0.15 -17.59 18.60
C SER A 230 1.41 -17.37 17.76
N HIS A 231 1.35 -16.45 16.81
CA HIS A 231 2.43 -16.23 15.84
C HIS A 231 2.32 -14.82 15.25
N SER A 232 3.39 -14.35 14.62
CA SER A 232 3.38 -13.06 13.91
C SER A 232 3.35 -13.23 12.39
N HIS A 233 2.80 -12.24 11.69
CA HIS A 233 2.95 -12.06 10.24
C HIS A 233 3.81 -10.82 10.02
N ASN A 234 5.10 -11.02 9.78
CA ASN A 234 6.10 -9.96 9.67
C ASN A 234 6.40 -9.68 8.20
N ALA A 235 5.78 -8.64 7.64
CA ALA A 235 5.88 -8.31 6.23
C ALA A 235 6.77 -7.08 5.99
N VAL A 236 7.53 -7.10 4.90
CA VAL A 236 8.29 -5.93 4.42
C VAL A 236 7.95 -5.64 2.97
N TRP A 237 7.69 -4.37 2.66
CA TRP A 237 7.54 -3.88 1.28
C TRP A 237 8.78 -3.11 0.85
N ARG A 238 9.10 -3.21 -0.43
CA ARG A 238 10.14 -2.44 -1.11
C ARG A 238 9.49 -1.38 -1.98
N VAL A 239 9.88 -0.12 -1.78
CA VAL A 239 9.48 1.02 -2.60
C VAL A 239 10.74 1.65 -3.20
N HIS A 240 10.93 1.50 -4.51
CA HIS A 240 12.02 2.16 -5.22
C HIS A 240 11.48 3.47 -5.82
N TRP A 241 11.91 4.58 -5.25
CA TRP A 241 11.36 5.91 -5.54
C TRP A 241 11.93 6.51 -6.82
N ALA A 242 11.11 7.33 -7.49
CA ALA A 242 11.51 8.13 -8.64
C ALA A 242 11.20 9.62 -8.44
N LEU A 243 9.94 9.93 -8.11
CA LEU A 243 9.43 11.29 -7.91
C LEU A 243 9.84 12.27 -9.03
N ASP A 244 9.84 11.79 -10.28
CA ASP A 244 10.26 12.51 -11.49
C ASP A 244 11.66 13.18 -11.42
N ASP A 245 12.48 12.86 -10.42
CA ASP A 245 13.76 13.55 -10.23
C ASP A 245 14.84 12.91 -11.09
N PRO A 246 15.40 13.63 -12.09
CA PRO A 246 16.58 13.13 -12.82
C PRO A 246 17.87 13.26 -11.98
N GLY A 247 17.80 13.87 -10.80
CA GLY A 247 18.87 14.12 -9.85
C GLY A 247 18.88 13.12 -8.68
N ALA A 248 19.15 13.64 -7.47
CA ALA A 248 19.25 12.84 -6.25
C ALA A 248 18.04 13.11 -5.36
N LEU A 249 17.36 12.03 -4.96
CA LEU A 249 16.33 12.07 -3.93
C LEU A 249 16.96 12.32 -2.56
N ALA A 250 16.15 12.82 -1.64
CA ALA A 250 16.51 12.98 -0.25
C ALA A 250 15.50 12.29 0.66
N VAL A 251 15.91 12.01 1.89
CA VAL A 251 15.06 11.43 2.93
C VAL A 251 15.05 12.37 4.13
N GLU A 252 13.88 12.64 4.68
CA GLU A 252 13.72 13.40 5.90
C GLU A 252 12.86 12.65 6.92
N GLN A 253 13.27 12.73 8.18
CA GLN A 253 12.48 12.35 9.34
C GLN A 253 11.91 13.61 9.97
N TYR A 254 10.62 13.59 10.27
CA TYR A 254 9.98 14.56 11.14
C TYR A 254 9.84 13.99 12.54
N ASP A 255 10.11 14.81 13.54
CA ASP A 255 9.84 14.54 14.94
C ASP A 255 9.11 15.73 15.55
N ALA A 256 8.20 15.47 16.49
CA ALA A 256 7.59 16.53 17.28
C ALA A 256 7.43 16.17 18.75
N GLU A 257 7.92 17.03 19.63
CA GLU A 257 7.97 16.78 21.08
C GLU A 257 7.23 17.87 21.85
N ASP A 258 6.62 17.48 22.99
CA ASP A 258 6.09 18.45 23.95
C ASP A 258 7.27 19.13 24.67
N THR A 259 7.32 20.46 24.61
CA THR A 259 8.37 21.26 25.26
C THR A 259 8.23 21.28 26.79
N GLY A 260 7.07 20.86 27.32
CA GLY A 260 6.68 21.01 28.73
C GLY A 260 6.15 22.41 29.08
N GLU A 261 6.10 23.33 28.10
CA GLU A 261 5.61 24.69 28.28
C GLU A 261 4.16 24.86 27.79
N MET A 262 3.44 25.80 28.40
CA MET A 262 2.08 26.17 28.00
C MET A 262 2.10 27.52 27.28
N GLY A 263 1.49 27.58 26.10
CA GLY A 263 1.07 28.84 25.48
C GLY A 263 -0.18 29.42 26.16
N PRO A 264 -0.78 30.50 25.62
CA PRO A 264 -1.97 31.12 26.22
C PRO A 264 -3.18 30.19 26.38
N LYS A 265 -3.29 29.12 25.57
CA LYS A 265 -4.46 28.23 25.52
C LYS A 265 -4.14 26.73 25.42
N ALA A 266 -2.91 26.32 25.12
CA ALA A 266 -2.54 24.91 24.87
C ALA A 266 -1.04 24.66 25.13
N PRO A 267 -0.60 23.39 25.33
CA PRO A 267 0.81 23.02 25.36
C PRO A 267 1.56 23.41 24.08
N ILE A 268 2.84 23.72 24.19
CA ILE A 268 3.72 24.03 23.05
C ILE A 268 4.39 22.73 22.61
N VAL A 269 4.16 22.37 21.35
CA VAL A 269 4.81 21.25 20.66
C VAL A 269 5.76 21.81 19.61
N GLU A 270 7.02 21.40 19.64
CA GLU A 270 8.02 21.78 18.66
C GLU A 270 8.26 20.63 17.68
N GLY A 271 8.16 20.92 16.39
CA GLY A 271 8.42 19.96 15.32
C GLY A 271 9.64 20.35 14.52
N SER A 272 10.40 19.36 14.06
CA SER A 272 11.58 19.58 13.23
C SER A 272 11.71 18.51 12.15
N LEU A 273 12.36 18.86 11.04
CA LEU A 273 12.77 17.94 9.99
C LEU A 273 14.28 17.75 10.08
N ARG A 274 14.72 16.48 9.99
CA ARG A 274 16.12 16.09 9.95
C ARG A 274 16.36 15.24 8.72
N ALA A 275 17.42 15.53 7.97
CA ALA A 275 17.86 14.68 6.88
C ALA A 275 18.41 13.34 7.39
N ILE A 276 18.04 12.27 6.69
CA ILE A 276 18.72 10.98 6.74
C ILE A 276 19.64 10.95 5.52
N GLU A 277 20.93 11.22 5.73
CA GLU A 277 21.89 11.46 4.64
C GLU A 277 22.47 10.15 4.06
N HIS A 278 22.51 9.09 4.86
CA HIS A 278 23.12 7.79 4.54
C HIS A 278 22.12 6.66 4.76
N PRO A 279 22.34 5.48 4.15
CA PRO A 279 21.55 4.28 4.43
C PRO A 279 21.40 4.03 5.93
N ALA A 280 20.16 3.79 6.36
CA ALA A 280 19.83 3.71 7.78
C ALA A 280 18.51 2.99 8.01
N ILE A 281 18.41 2.38 9.19
CA ILE A 281 17.14 1.94 9.78
C ILE A 281 16.55 3.06 10.66
N ALA A 282 15.23 3.07 10.81
CA ALA A 282 14.54 3.92 11.75
C ALA A 282 13.29 3.22 12.33
N GLN A 283 13.01 3.53 13.59
CA GLN A 283 11.86 3.02 14.33
C GLN A 283 10.85 4.13 14.61
N TRP A 284 9.59 3.72 14.68
CA TRP A 284 8.46 4.57 14.94
C TRP A 284 8.46 5.06 16.39
N GLU A 285 8.08 6.32 16.56
CA GLU A 285 7.82 6.96 17.84
C GLU A 285 6.59 7.86 17.69
N ASP A 286 5.97 8.23 18.82
CA ASP A 286 4.85 9.16 18.82
C ASP A 286 5.22 10.45 18.08
N ARG A 287 4.40 10.83 17.08
CA ARG A 287 4.56 12.03 16.25
C ARG A 287 5.81 12.03 15.35
N ARG A 288 6.41 10.86 15.12
CA ARG A 288 7.42 10.66 14.07
C ARG A 288 6.78 10.23 12.76
N TRP A 289 7.34 10.71 11.65
CA TRP A 289 7.08 10.19 10.31
C TRP A 289 8.28 10.45 9.41
N TRP A 290 8.33 9.80 8.24
CA TRP A 290 9.39 9.97 7.25
C TRP A 290 8.82 10.35 5.89
N ARG A 291 9.61 11.04 5.08
CA ARG A 291 9.31 11.26 3.68
C ARG A 291 10.53 11.05 2.79
N VAL A 292 10.26 10.64 1.57
CA VAL A 292 11.20 10.74 0.45
C VAL A 292 10.76 11.90 -0.42
N LEU A 293 11.71 12.76 -0.79
CA LEU A 293 11.45 13.99 -1.54
C LEU A 293 12.42 14.14 -2.71
N ALA A 294 11.96 14.85 -3.74
CA ALA A 294 12.73 15.25 -4.92
C ALA A 294 13.11 16.74 -4.82
N PRO A 295 14.32 17.10 -4.34
CA PRO A 295 14.71 18.50 -4.18
C PRO A 295 14.71 19.30 -5.48
N GLY A 296 14.90 18.61 -6.63
CA GLY A 296 14.94 19.21 -7.95
C GLY A 296 13.57 19.45 -8.59
N VAL A 297 12.52 18.81 -8.08
CA VAL A 297 11.18 18.82 -8.67
C VAL A 297 10.23 19.56 -7.74
N LEU A 298 9.76 20.73 -8.18
CA LEU A 298 8.97 21.64 -7.36
C LEU A 298 7.52 21.69 -7.82
N ASN A 299 6.60 21.72 -6.87
CA ASN A 299 5.21 22.07 -7.15
C ASN A 299 5.06 23.58 -7.49
N ALA A 300 3.84 24.00 -7.83
CA ALA A 300 3.58 25.39 -8.21
C ALA A 300 3.85 26.43 -7.10
N ASP A 301 3.94 26.01 -5.84
CA ASP A 301 4.30 26.85 -4.69
C ASP A 301 5.81 26.85 -4.40
N GLY A 302 6.62 26.19 -5.25
CA GLY A 302 8.07 26.14 -5.12
C GLY A 302 8.56 25.18 -4.03
N ARG A 303 7.74 24.21 -3.63
CA ARG A 303 8.09 23.18 -2.62
C ARG A 303 8.51 21.89 -3.32
N PRO A 304 9.57 21.20 -2.86
CA PRO A 304 9.92 19.87 -3.34
C PRO A 304 8.74 18.91 -3.23
N ILE A 305 8.44 18.17 -4.30
CA ILE A 305 7.43 17.12 -4.23
C ILE A 305 7.95 15.96 -3.36
N SER A 306 7.04 15.33 -2.61
CA SER A 306 7.42 14.27 -1.69
C SER A 306 6.27 13.31 -1.40
N TYR A 307 6.62 12.14 -0.88
CA TYR A 307 5.69 11.20 -0.29
C TYR A 307 6.10 10.87 1.14
N GLU A 308 5.13 10.94 2.05
CA GLU A 308 5.26 10.49 3.43
C GLU A 308 4.90 9.01 3.55
N ILE A 309 5.68 8.30 4.36
CA ILE A 309 5.42 6.93 4.78
C ILE A 309 4.63 6.99 6.09
N ASP A 310 3.34 6.67 6.04
CA ASP A 310 2.49 6.50 7.23
C ASP A 310 2.27 5.01 7.48
N LEU A 311 2.92 4.51 8.52
CA LEU A 311 2.90 3.11 8.94
C LEU A 311 1.53 2.65 9.48
N GLY A 312 0.67 3.57 9.95
CA GLY A 312 -0.51 3.17 10.71
C GLY A 312 -0.14 2.38 11.98
N LYS A 313 -0.92 1.34 12.31
CA LYS A 313 -0.62 0.44 13.43
C LYS A 313 0.26 -0.71 12.94
N SER A 314 1.40 -0.90 13.59
CA SER A 314 2.32 -2.02 13.37
C SER A 314 2.86 -2.51 14.72
N ASP A 315 3.11 -3.82 14.84
CA ASP A 315 3.94 -4.35 15.90
C ASP A 315 5.41 -4.41 15.41
N THR A 316 6.32 -3.67 16.06
CA THR A 316 7.74 -3.67 15.70
C THR A 316 8.36 -5.06 15.93
N PHE A 317 9.18 -5.53 14.99
CA PHE A 317 9.83 -6.84 15.05
C PHE A 317 11.27 -6.80 14.51
N THR A 318 12.03 -7.86 14.81
CA THR A 318 13.31 -8.18 14.15
C THR A 318 13.13 -9.55 13.49
N PHE A 319 13.52 -9.69 12.22
CA PHE A 319 13.50 -11.02 11.59
C PHE A 319 14.42 -11.97 12.35
N THR A 320 14.06 -13.25 12.40
CA THR A 320 14.91 -14.30 13.01
C THR A 320 16.27 -14.36 12.31
N HIS A 321 16.32 -14.11 11.00
CA HIS A 321 17.56 -14.00 10.23
C HIS A 321 18.45 -12.88 10.78
N ASP A 322 17.94 -11.65 10.84
CA ASP A 322 18.71 -10.50 11.30
C ASP A 322 19.14 -10.64 12.76
N HIS A 323 18.27 -11.17 13.62
CA HIS A 323 18.63 -11.50 15.00
C HIS A 323 19.84 -12.44 15.08
N LEU A 324 19.90 -13.46 14.22
CA LEU A 324 20.99 -14.45 14.22
C LEU A 324 22.30 -13.92 13.63
N PHE A 325 22.25 -12.98 12.68
CA PHE A 325 23.42 -12.51 11.94
C PHE A 325 23.91 -11.13 12.37
N HIS A 326 23.03 -10.26 12.86
CA HIS A 326 23.30 -8.85 13.19
C HIS A 326 23.07 -8.53 14.68
N GLY A 327 22.04 -9.10 15.31
CA GLY A 327 21.81 -9.02 16.76
C GLY A 327 20.40 -8.62 17.18
N GLU A 328 20.17 -8.48 18.49
CA GLU A 328 18.85 -8.23 19.08
C GLU A 328 18.30 -6.80 18.89
N GLU A 329 19.15 -5.81 18.67
CA GLU A 329 18.76 -4.38 18.62
C GLU A 329 18.55 -3.88 17.17
N GLU A 330 18.28 -4.80 16.24
CA GLU A 330 18.26 -4.56 14.79
C GLU A 330 16.83 -4.38 14.22
N ALA A 331 15.82 -4.17 15.07
CA ALA A 331 14.46 -3.90 14.60
C ALA A 331 14.37 -2.56 13.85
N TYR A 332 13.54 -2.52 12.81
CA TYR A 332 13.22 -1.30 12.08
C TYR A 332 11.76 -1.31 11.64
N ASP A 333 11.12 -0.14 11.62
CA ASP A 333 9.78 0.02 11.02
C ASP A 333 9.90 0.59 9.59
N VAL A 334 10.94 1.38 9.35
CA VAL A 334 11.39 1.76 8.01
C VAL A 334 12.91 1.65 7.89
N ALA A 335 13.40 1.34 6.71
CA ALA A 335 14.81 1.48 6.37
C ALA A 335 14.97 2.17 5.01
N PHE A 336 16.11 2.80 4.79
CA PHE A 336 16.45 3.49 3.55
C PHE A 336 17.80 2.99 3.05
N THR A 337 17.86 2.62 1.77
CA THR A 337 19.10 2.25 1.07
C THR A 337 19.18 2.98 -0.27
N ASN A 338 20.34 2.93 -0.92
CA ASN A 338 20.40 3.23 -2.35
C ASN A 338 19.90 2.02 -3.15
N ALA A 339 19.34 2.26 -4.33
CA ALA A 339 18.87 1.19 -5.19
C ALA A 339 20.04 0.38 -5.76
N ASP A 340 19.99 -0.94 -5.55
CA ASP A 340 20.83 -1.91 -6.22
C ASP A 340 19.94 -2.98 -6.88
N PRO A 341 20.17 -3.33 -8.17
CA PRO A 341 19.38 -4.32 -8.89
C PRO A 341 19.33 -5.73 -8.27
N CYS A 342 20.26 -6.10 -7.39
CA CYS A 342 20.24 -7.40 -6.73
C CYS A 342 19.74 -7.37 -5.27
N GLU A 343 19.47 -6.19 -4.70
CA GLU A 343 18.93 -6.01 -3.35
C GLU A 343 17.40 -5.94 -3.43
N LEU A 344 16.76 -7.11 -3.52
CA LEU A 344 15.32 -7.22 -3.80
C LEU A 344 14.50 -7.72 -2.61
N LEU A 345 15.13 -8.49 -1.71
CA LEU A 345 14.45 -9.17 -0.61
C LEU A 345 14.93 -8.64 0.74
N ALA A 346 14.05 -8.56 1.72
CA ALA A 346 14.38 -7.94 3.01
C ALA A 346 15.36 -8.78 3.84
N VAL A 347 15.23 -10.12 3.74
CA VAL A 347 16.16 -11.10 4.32
C VAL A 347 16.22 -12.33 3.42
N ARG A 348 17.28 -13.12 3.58
CA ARG A 348 17.54 -14.32 2.76
C ARG A 348 17.61 -14.02 1.26
N ASN A 349 18.07 -12.82 0.92
CA ASN A 349 18.29 -12.40 -0.46
C ASN A 349 19.36 -13.27 -1.13
N GLY A 350 18.91 -14.19 -1.99
CA GLY A 350 19.73 -15.08 -2.82
C GLY A 350 20.93 -15.73 -2.10
N ALA A 351 20.74 -16.90 -1.48
CA ALA A 351 21.85 -17.66 -0.88
C ALA A 351 22.95 -17.96 -1.92
N GLY A 352 24.12 -17.29 -1.79
CA GLY A 352 25.26 -17.44 -2.70
C GLY A 352 25.38 -16.36 -3.79
N SER A 353 24.57 -15.30 -3.73
CA SER A 353 24.81 -14.08 -4.51
C SER A 353 26.05 -13.33 -3.97
N THR A 354 26.61 -12.41 -4.75
CA THR A 354 27.62 -11.46 -4.27
C THR A 354 27.02 -10.26 -3.55
N CYS A 355 25.70 -10.24 -3.39
CA CYS A 355 24.95 -9.14 -2.80
C CYS A 355 24.68 -9.43 -1.32
N GLY A 356 24.34 -8.39 -0.57
CA GLY A 356 23.86 -8.55 0.80
C GLY A 356 22.72 -9.57 0.90
N GLN A 357 22.59 -10.20 2.07
CA GLN A 357 21.55 -11.19 2.33
C GLN A 357 20.31 -10.56 2.98
N SER A 358 20.42 -9.33 3.48
CA SER A 358 19.41 -8.62 4.27
C SER A 358 19.50 -7.11 4.11
N VAL A 359 18.46 -6.38 4.51
CA VAL A 359 18.47 -4.90 4.58
C VAL A 359 19.64 -4.36 5.40
N HIS A 360 19.99 -5.06 6.48
CA HIS A 360 21.15 -4.72 7.30
C HIS A 360 22.46 -4.82 6.51
N ASP A 361 22.64 -5.89 5.73
CA ASP A 361 23.83 -6.02 4.88
C ASP A 361 23.90 -4.89 3.84
N TYR A 362 22.77 -4.51 3.23
CA TYR A 362 22.71 -3.42 2.24
C TYR A 362 23.15 -2.08 2.85
N ILE A 363 22.70 -1.81 4.08
CA ILE A 363 23.07 -0.61 4.82
C ILE A 363 24.56 -0.66 5.18
N GLU A 364 25.07 -1.78 5.67
CA GLU A 364 26.49 -1.93 6.02
C GLU A 364 27.41 -1.79 4.80
N ASP A 365 27.05 -2.43 3.69
CA ASP A 365 27.82 -2.42 2.44
C ASP A 365 27.88 -1.02 1.80
N SER A 366 26.88 -0.18 2.06
CA SER A 366 26.77 1.19 1.51
C SER A 366 26.78 2.31 2.56
N ALA A 367 27.27 2.04 3.78
CA ALA A 367 27.16 2.96 4.92
C ALA A 367 27.83 4.34 4.72
N ASP A 368 28.88 4.41 3.89
CA ASP A 368 29.59 5.65 3.57
C ASP A 368 28.98 6.41 2.36
N GLU A 369 27.96 5.85 1.69
CA GLU A 369 27.31 6.46 0.53
C GLU A 369 26.18 7.41 0.94
N GLU A 370 26.08 8.56 0.28
CA GLU A 370 24.91 9.43 0.43
C GLU A 370 23.69 8.81 -0.28
N LEU A 371 22.52 8.92 0.32
CA LEU A 371 21.24 8.54 -0.30
C LEU A 371 20.96 9.45 -1.50
N ARG A 372 20.65 8.85 -2.65
CA ARG A 372 20.40 9.56 -3.92
C ARG A 372 19.40 8.87 -4.83
N ASP A 373 19.43 7.54 -4.88
CA ASP A 373 18.48 6.70 -5.62
C ASP A 373 17.80 5.82 -4.58
N VAL A 374 16.72 6.31 -3.98
CA VAL A 374 16.27 5.82 -2.68
C VAL A 374 15.35 4.63 -2.81
N VAL A 375 15.65 3.57 -2.05
CA VAL A 375 14.73 2.48 -1.76
C VAL A 375 14.28 2.60 -0.30
N SER A 376 12.98 2.57 -0.06
CA SER A 376 12.41 2.41 1.27
C SER A 376 11.97 0.96 1.50
N TRP A 377 12.34 0.42 2.65
CA TRP A 377 11.91 -0.88 3.15
C TRP A 377 10.95 -0.62 4.30
N VAL A 378 9.67 -0.92 4.12
CA VAL A 378 8.63 -0.62 5.12
C VAL A 378 8.21 -1.91 5.80
N ALA A 379 8.49 -2.03 7.09
CA ALA A 379 8.22 -3.21 7.91
C ALA A 379 6.91 -3.04 8.68
N VAL A 380 5.99 -4.00 8.51
CA VAL A 380 4.73 -4.04 9.24
C VAL A 380 4.55 -5.41 9.88
N GLY A 381 4.47 -5.44 11.20
CA GLY A 381 4.19 -6.65 11.97
C GLY A 381 2.74 -6.72 12.41
N PHE A 382 2.23 -7.94 12.49
CA PHE A 382 0.91 -8.27 13.04
C PHE A 382 1.02 -9.50 13.93
N HIS A 383 0.84 -9.34 15.24
CA HIS A 383 0.79 -10.47 16.16
C HIS A 383 -0.61 -11.09 16.20
N HIS A 384 -0.71 -12.34 15.77
CA HIS A 384 -1.95 -13.11 15.71
C HIS A 384 -2.07 -14.05 16.91
N VAL A 385 -2.82 -13.58 17.92
CA VAL A 385 -3.34 -14.45 18.98
C VAL A 385 -4.61 -15.11 18.47
N VAL A 386 -4.51 -16.40 18.14
CA VAL A 386 -5.59 -17.16 17.51
C VAL A 386 -6.84 -17.19 18.40
N ARG A 387 -8.02 -17.19 17.78
CA ARG A 387 -9.34 -17.29 18.45
C ARG A 387 -10.22 -18.33 17.77
N ASP A 388 -11.33 -18.70 18.44
CA ASP A 388 -12.31 -19.66 17.92
C ASP A 388 -12.90 -19.23 16.57
N GLU A 389 -13.06 -17.92 16.34
CA GLU A 389 -13.54 -17.35 15.08
C GLU A 389 -12.56 -17.53 13.91
N ASP A 390 -11.31 -17.92 14.17
CA ASP A 390 -10.32 -18.16 13.12
C ASP A 390 -10.34 -19.62 12.60
N GLN A 391 -11.26 -20.45 13.12
CA GLN A 391 -11.44 -21.81 12.65
C GLN A 391 -11.93 -21.85 11.18
N SER A 392 -11.58 -22.93 10.49
CA SER A 392 -11.69 -23.09 9.04
C SER A 392 -13.03 -22.61 8.42
N PRO A 393 -12.99 -21.65 7.46
CA PRO A 393 -11.86 -20.76 7.13
C PRO A 393 -11.79 -19.53 8.06
N MET A 394 -10.59 -19.05 8.32
CA MET A 394 -10.31 -17.82 9.07
C MET A 394 -10.80 -16.57 8.32
N ASP A 395 -11.45 -15.65 9.03
CA ASP A 395 -11.77 -14.32 8.50
C ASP A 395 -10.51 -13.54 8.08
N MET A 396 -10.63 -12.64 7.11
CA MET A 396 -9.49 -11.87 6.62
C MET A 396 -8.91 -10.93 7.69
N HIS A 397 -7.61 -11.01 7.90
CA HIS A 397 -6.83 -10.01 8.65
C HIS A 397 -5.99 -9.19 7.69
N TRP A 398 -5.90 -7.88 7.91
CA TRP A 398 -5.15 -6.97 7.04
C TRP A 398 -4.07 -6.24 7.83
N GLN A 399 -2.89 -6.16 7.25
CA GLN A 399 -1.79 -5.31 7.70
C GLN A 399 -1.25 -4.51 6.51
N GLY A 400 -0.68 -3.34 6.75
CA GLY A 400 -0.23 -2.49 5.67
C GLY A 400 0.16 -1.10 6.13
N PHE A 401 0.46 -0.25 5.15
CA PHE A 401 0.82 1.15 5.35
C PHE A 401 0.31 1.98 4.17
N ALA A 402 0.44 3.30 4.28
CA ALA A 402 0.05 4.23 3.22
C ALA A 402 1.16 5.23 2.90
N LEU A 403 1.37 5.44 1.60
CA LEU A 403 2.22 6.49 1.06
C LEU A 403 1.33 7.70 0.73
N ARG A 404 1.56 8.82 1.41
CA ARG A 404 0.75 10.03 1.23
C ARG A 404 1.51 11.11 0.48
N PRO A 405 0.93 11.72 -0.55
CA PRO A 405 1.56 12.87 -1.19
C PRO A 405 1.69 14.01 -0.17
N ARG A 406 2.89 14.59 -0.09
CA ARG A 406 3.15 15.84 0.62
C ARG A 406 3.84 16.78 -0.33
N ASP A 407 3.25 17.96 -0.51
CA ASP A 407 3.74 18.95 -1.45
C ASP A 407 3.78 18.46 -2.92
N LEU A 408 3.19 17.30 -3.27
CA LEU A 408 3.13 16.79 -4.65
C LEU A 408 2.46 17.80 -5.60
N THR A 409 1.34 18.34 -5.15
CA THR A 409 0.60 19.42 -5.80
C THR A 409 0.57 20.63 -4.86
N ALA A 410 0.43 21.84 -5.41
CA ALA A 410 0.38 23.06 -4.60
C ALA A 410 -0.88 23.16 -3.73
N GLN A 411 -1.98 22.61 -4.24
CA GLN A 411 -3.22 22.39 -3.50
C GLN A 411 -3.67 20.95 -3.65
N ARG A 412 -4.72 20.55 -2.95
CA ARG A 412 -5.37 19.24 -3.12
C ARG A 412 -5.61 18.89 -4.60
N VAL A 413 -5.55 17.60 -4.91
CA VAL A 413 -5.99 17.09 -6.23
C VAL A 413 -7.48 17.41 -6.44
N ALA A 414 -7.83 17.80 -7.67
CA ALA A 414 -9.16 18.26 -8.06
C ALA A 414 -9.70 19.34 -7.09
N VAL A 415 -9.12 20.54 -7.13
CA VAL A 415 -9.61 21.67 -6.33
C VAL A 415 -11.07 21.94 -6.71
N PRO A 416 -12.01 21.97 -5.75
CA PRO A 416 -13.41 22.20 -6.08
C PRO A 416 -13.63 23.62 -6.62
N ASP A 417 -14.55 23.76 -7.58
CA ASP A 417 -14.92 25.05 -8.16
C ASP A 417 -15.18 26.13 -7.09
N GLY A 418 -14.56 27.29 -7.27
CA GLY A 418 -14.69 28.44 -6.37
C GLY A 418 -13.88 28.33 -5.07
N ARG A 419 -12.99 27.33 -4.96
CA ARG A 419 -12.06 27.15 -3.83
C ARG A 419 -10.60 27.40 -4.21
N GLU A 420 -10.30 27.79 -5.44
CA GLU A 420 -8.96 27.93 -6.01
C GLU A 420 -8.11 28.98 -5.28
N GLU A 421 -8.75 30.04 -4.78
CA GLU A 421 -8.09 31.12 -4.04
C GLU A 421 -7.88 30.79 -2.55
N LEU A 422 -8.38 29.65 -2.05
CA LEU A 422 -8.22 29.22 -0.67
C LEU A 422 -6.92 28.44 -0.47
N ASN A 423 -5.80 29.10 -0.73
CA ASN A 423 -4.47 28.53 -0.63
C ASN A 423 -3.63 29.22 0.45
N GLY A 424 -3.59 28.64 1.66
CA GLY A 424 -2.84 29.18 2.79
C GLY A 424 -3.61 30.19 3.65
N GLU A 425 -2.91 31.19 4.20
CA GLU A 425 -3.56 32.20 5.06
C GLU A 425 -4.48 33.09 4.22
N LEU A 426 -5.75 33.15 4.59
CA LEU A 426 -6.74 33.97 3.92
C LEU A 426 -6.46 35.46 4.18
N GLU A 427 -6.03 36.18 3.15
CA GLU A 427 -5.89 37.64 3.22
C GLU A 427 -7.25 38.36 3.08
N GLY A 428 -7.38 39.55 3.67
CA GLY A 428 -8.54 40.43 3.45
C GLY A 428 -9.79 40.14 4.29
N GLU A 429 -10.99 40.29 3.68
CA GLU A 429 -12.30 40.20 4.37
C GLU A 429 -12.58 38.82 5.02
N PHE A 430 -11.85 37.78 4.62
CA PHE A 430 -11.95 36.45 5.20
C PHE A 430 -11.42 36.38 6.63
N ARG A 431 -10.38 37.15 6.95
CA ARG A 431 -9.81 37.23 8.30
C ARG A 431 -10.74 37.95 9.28
N THR A 432 -11.64 38.80 8.78
CA THR A 432 -12.64 39.52 9.61
C THR A 432 -13.78 38.64 10.08
N TRP A 433 -14.16 37.57 9.35
CA TRP A 433 -15.21 36.65 9.80
C TRP A 433 -14.82 35.88 11.06
N TYR A 434 -13.56 35.45 11.17
CA TYR A 434 -13.03 34.72 12.33
C TYR A 434 -12.64 35.58 13.53
N ARG A 435 -12.41 36.89 13.34
CA ARG A 435 -12.07 37.81 14.43
C ARG A 435 -13.26 38.34 15.22
N LEU A 436 -14.49 38.11 14.74
CA LEU A 436 -15.70 38.61 15.40
C LEU A 436 -16.04 37.88 16.71
N ASP A 437 -15.31 36.81 17.06
CA ASP A 437 -15.44 36.11 18.35
C ASP A 437 -14.33 36.44 19.38
N GLU A 438 -13.38 37.34 19.07
CA GLU A 438 -12.32 37.76 20.01
C GLU A 438 -12.60 39.08 20.76
N GLU A 439 -13.73 39.74 20.49
CA GLU A 439 -14.22 40.90 21.26
C GLU A 439 -15.55 40.57 21.98
N ASP A 440 -15.50 39.79 23.06
CA ASP A 440 -16.50 39.83 24.15
C ASP A 440 -15.91 39.40 25.51
#